data_AF-A0A420Y4E7-F1
#
_entry.id   AF-A0A420Y4E7-F1
#
_cell.length_a   1.000
_cell.length_b   1.000
_cell.length_c   1.000
_cell.angle_alpha   90.00
_cell.angle_beta   90.00
_cell.angle_gamma   90.00
#
_symmetry.space_group_name_H-M   'P 1'
#
loop_
_entity.id
_entity.type
_entity.pdbx_description
1 polymer ?
#
loop_
_entity_poly.entity_id
_entity_poly.type
_entity_poly.pdbx_seq_one_letter_code
_entity_poly.pdbx_strand_id
1 'polypeptide(L)'
;MADEDEVNNIFTEKDHQAAYIFNPLEDTDPSDQPRPAKKRRVTKKATPGRRGAGRTSDGAATSSPTSFTPLFNGAETPANTALRQRLFKQSWSSIESRIQQRLRSANTATLDEVNAFVRDVQPGDRIPAAFIMTGPNTASQRLLFEQLGETLGDVARPGRVVMLRGGE
;
A
#
# COMPACT_ATOMS: atom_id res chain seq x y z
N MET A 1 43.87 -31.66 16.05
CA MET A 1 42.81 -31.09 15.22
C MET A 1 41.55 -31.81 15.64
N ALA A 2 40.76 -31.17 16.50
CA ALA A 2 39.54 -31.72 17.07
C ALA A 2 38.39 -30.82 16.60
N ASP A 3 37.47 -31.45 15.87
CA ASP A 3 36.02 -31.24 15.80
C ASP A 3 35.48 -29.80 15.86
N GLU A 4 35.20 -29.23 14.68
CA GLU A 4 34.38 -28.01 14.52
C GLU A 4 33.07 -28.23 13.74
N ASP A 5 32.69 -29.47 13.42
CA ASP A 5 31.51 -29.76 12.57
C ASP A 5 30.25 -30.24 13.33
N GLU A 6 30.23 -30.20 14.67
CA GLU A 6 29.15 -30.83 15.47
C GLU A 6 28.09 -29.87 16.05
N VAL A 7 27.95 -28.64 15.53
CA VAL A 7 26.98 -27.66 16.05
C VAL A 7 25.77 -27.42 15.12
N ASN A 8 25.73 -28.05 13.94
CA ASN A 8 24.82 -27.62 12.88
C ASN A 8 23.53 -28.44 12.70
N ASN A 9 23.08 -29.19 13.71
CA ASN A 9 21.88 -30.02 13.56
C ASN A 9 20.94 -30.04 14.78
N ILE A 10 20.63 -28.85 15.32
CA ILE A 10 19.58 -28.66 16.34
C ILE A 10 18.40 -27.89 15.74
N PHE A 11 18.07 -28.12 14.47
CA PHE A 11 16.83 -27.61 13.89
C PHE A 11 16.04 -28.81 13.40
N THR A 12 14.87 -29.02 14.00
CA THR A 12 13.96 -30.05 13.53
C THR A 12 13.24 -29.54 12.28
N GLU A 13 12.88 -30.46 11.39
CA GLU A 13 12.21 -30.17 10.12
C GLU A 13 10.87 -29.40 10.26
N LYS A 14 10.39 -29.19 11.49
CA LYS A 14 9.14 -28.48 11.78
C LYS A 14 9.32 -27.05 12.31
N ASP A 15 10.55 -26.61 12.58
CA ASP A 15 10.80 -25.31 13.23
C ASP A 15 10.48 -24.08 12.35
N HIS A 16 10.32 -24.27 11.05
CA HIS A 16 9.92 -23.21 10.09
C HIS A 16 8.40 -23.16 9.83
N GLN A 17 7.60 -24.01 10.47
CA GLN A 17 6.14 -23.97 10.33
C GLN A 17 5.52 -22.97 11.32
N ALA A 18 5.00 -21.86 10.79
CA ALA A 18 4.38 -20.80 11.60
C ALA A 18 3.02 -21.19 12.21
N ALA A 19 2.42 -22.30 11.77
CA ALA A 19 1.18 -22.83 12.34
C ALA A 19 1.05 -24.34 12.07
N TYR A 20 0.47 -25.07 13.02
CA TYR A 20 0.16 -26.49 12.90
C TYR A 20 -1.18 -26.69 12.18
N ILE A 21 -1.19 -27.54 11.15
CA ILE A 21 -2.39 -27.93 10.41
C ILE A 21 -2.78 -29.33 10.87
N PHE A 22 -3.88 -29.42 11.62
CA PHE A 22 -4.44 -30.70 12.05
C PHE A 22 -5.04 -31.44 10.84
N ASN A 23 -4.43 -32.57 10.48
CA ASN A 23 -4.87 -33.42 9.38
C ASN A 23 -5.42 -34.74 9.94
N PRO A 24 -6.76 -34.88 10.09
CA PRO A 24 -7.38 -36.04 10.73
C PRO A 24 -7.25 -37.35 9.92
N LEU A 25 -6.59 -37.32 8.76
CA LEU A 25 -6.27 -38.50 7.96
C LEU A 25 -4.88 -39.09 8.27
N GLU A 26 -3.96 -38.30 8.83
CA GLU A 26 -2.58 -38.71 9.11
C GLU A 26 -2.35 -39.03 10.60
N ASP A 27 -3.07 -38.39 11.52
CA ASP A 27 -2.93 -38.57 12.98
C ASP A 27 -3.81 -39.70 13.58
N THR A 28 -4.10 -40.74 12.78
CA THR A 28 -4.87 -41.90 13.27
C THR A 28 -3.94 -42.92 13.92
N ASP A 29 -3.93 -42.99 15.25
CA ASP A 29 -3.32 -44.07 16.03
C ASP A 29 -3.92 -45.42 15.58
N PRO A 30 -3.12 -46.47 15.27
CA PRO A 30 -3.62 -47.76 14.75
C PRO A 30 -4.55 -48.54 15.70
N SER A 31 -4.91 -48.00 16.85
CA SER A 31 -5.77 -48.62 17.85
C SER A 31 -7.28 -48.40 17.65
N ASP A 32 -7.71 -47.49 16.77
CA ASP A 32 -9.12 -47.07 16.64
C ASP A 32 -9.81 -47.49 15.33
N GLN A 33 -9.91 -48.81 15.08
CA GLN A 33 -10.90 -49.39 14.15
C GLN A 33 -12.01 -50.15 14.91
N PRO A 34 -13.19 -50.42 14.32
CA PRO A 34 -14.36 -49.55 14.24
C PRO A 34 -15.57 -50.12 15.04
N ARG A 35 -16.42 -49.27 15.64
CA ARG A 35 -17.75 -49.72 16.13
C ARG A 35 -18.87 -49.36 15.14
N PRO A 36 -19.83 -50.27 14.86
CA PRO A 36 -20.72 -50.14 13.72
C PRO A 36 -21.99 -49.31 13.95
N ALA A 37 -22.32 -48.55 12.90
CA ALA A 37 -23.60 -48.14 12.31
C ALA A 37 -24.76 -47.59 13.18
N LYS A 38 -25.16 -46.35 12.84
CA LYS A 38 -26.59 -46.06 12.63
C LYS A 38 -26.81 -45.07 11.48
N LYS A 39 -27.45 -45.56 10.41
CA LYS A 39 -27.78 -44.84 9.18
C LYS A 39 -28.84 -43.77 9.45
N ARG A 40 -28.72 -42.60 8.80
CA ARG A 40 -29.90 -41.85 8.35
C ARG A 40 -29.69 -41.33 6.93
N ARG A 41 -30.40 -41.97 6.00
CA ARG A 41 -30.53 -41.58 4.59
C ARG A 41 -31.46 -40.36 4.52
N VAL A 42 -31.02 -39.28 3.89
CA VAL A 42 -31.94 -38.24 3.39
C VAL A 42 -31.56 -37.91 1.95
N THR A 43 -32.22 -38.59 1.02
CA THR A 43 -32.39 -38.13 -0.35
C THR A 43 -33.72 -37.40 -0.42
N LYS A 44 -33.73 -36.09 -0.73
CA LYS A 44 -34.87 -35.43 -1.39
C LYS A 44 -34.39 -34.36 -2.37
N LYS A 45 -34.53 -34.72 -3.65
CA LYS A 45 -34.62 -33.83 -4.81
C LYS A 45 -36.05 -33.28 -4.85
N ALA A 46 -36.22 -31.96 -5.02
CA ALA A 46 -37.44 -31.34 -5.52
C ALA A 46 -37.13 -29.99 -6.20
N THR A 47 -37.84 -29.75 -7.28
CA THR A 47 -37.63 -28.86 -8.45
C THR A 47 -38.08 -27.40 -8.19
N PRO A 48 -37.88 -26.43 -9.12
CA PRO A 48 -38.02 -25.00 -8.87
C PRO A 48 -39.48 -24.54 -8.96
N GLY A 49 -39.83 -23.56 -8.12
CA GLY A 49 -41.14 -22.91 -8.09
C GLY A 49 -41.01 -21.40 -7.94
N ARG A 50 -41.64 -20.69 -8.87
CA ARG A 50 -41.65 -19.23 -9.09
C ARG A 50 -42.62 -18.54 -8.11
N ARG A 51 -42.30 -17.28 -7.79
CA ARG A 51 -43.14 -16.16 -7.27
C ARG A 51 -43.23 -15.98 -5.75
N GLY A 52 -42.47 -14.99 -5.28
CA GLY A 52 -42.82 -14.14 -4.14
C GLY A 52 -42.37 -12.72 -4.48
N ALA A 53 -43.32 -11.87 -4.91
CA ALA A 53 -43.10 -10.45 -5.12
C ALA A 53 -43.06 -9.75 -3.75
N GLY A 54 -41.90 -9.19 -3.40
CA GLY A 54 -41.73 -8.31 -2.26
C GLY A 54 -40.93 -7.09 -2.72
N ARG A 55 -41.65 -6.01 -3.02
CA ARG A 55 -41.09 -4.66 -3.21
C ARG A 55 -40.54 -4.18 -1.86
N THR A 56 -39.25 -3.91 -1.79
CA THR A 56 -38.72 -2.79 -0.99
C THR A 56 -37.70 -2.07 -1.86
N SER A 57 -38.08 -0.86 -2.25
CA SER A 57 -37.22 0.16 -2.81
C SER A 57 -36.13 0.49 -1.82
N ASP A 58 -34.86 0.34 -2.20
CA ASP A 58 -33.78 1.16 -1.65
C ASP A 58 -32.77 1.43 -2.77
N GLY A 59 -32.39 2.71 -2.86
CA GLY A 59 -31.76 3.31 -4.02
C GLY A 59 -30.51 2.59 -4.50
N ALA A 60 -30.55 2.11 -5.74
CA ALA A 60 -29.37 1.71 -6.48
C ALA A 60 -28.53 2.96 -6.77
N ALA A 61 -27.72 3.36 -5.79
CA ALA A 61 -26.54 4.14 -6.07
C ALA A 61 -25.68 3.29 -7.01
N THR A 62 -25.49 3.77 -8.23
CA THR A 62 -24.58 3.24 -9.24
C THR A 62 -23.18 3.18 -8.65
N SER A 63 -22.86 2.08 -7.96
CA SER A 63 -21.54 1.82 -7.43
C SER A 63 -20.60 1.59 -8.61
N SER A 64 -19.63 2.48 -8.77
CA SER A 64 -18.50 2.28 -9.68
C SER A 64 -17.94 0.86 -9.51
N PRO A 65 -17.58 0.15 -10.59
CA PRO A 65 -17.06 -1.20 -10.48
C PRO A 65 -15.85 -1.22 -9.52
N THR A 66 -15.89 -2.13 -8.54
CA THR A 66 -14.77 -2.31 -7.62
C THR A 66 -13.55 -2.85 -8.37
N SER A 67 -12.38 -2.26 -8.11
CA SER A 67 -11.11 -2.76 -8.65
C SER A 67 -10.54 -3.92 -7.83
N PHE A 68 -11.17 -4.24 -6.70
CA PHE A 68 -10.76 -5.31 -5.81
C PHE A 68 -11.48 -6.60 -6.19
N THR A 69 -10.72 -7.69 -6.32
CA THR A 69 -11.24 -9.04 -6.49
C THR A 69 -11.87 -9.53 -5.18
N PRO A 70 -13.02 -10.24 -5.22
CA PRO A 70 -13.60 -10.88 -4.04
C PRO A 70 -12.65 -11.90 -3.41
N LEU A 71 -12.55 -11.88 -2.08
CA LEU A 71 -11.75 -12.81 -1.29
C LEU A 71 -12.46 -14.15 -1.06
N PHE A 72 -11.75 -15.08 -0.42
CA PHE A 72 -12.26 -16.39 -0.01
C PHE A 72 -12.85 -17.20 -1.17
N ASN A 73 -12.10 -17.30 -2.28
CA ASN A 73 -12.54 -17.99 -3.51
C ASN A 73 -13.88 -17.49 -4.05
N GLY A 74 -14.18 -16.19 -3.89
CA GLY A 74 -15.42 -15.59 -4.36
C GLY A 74 -16.57 -15.60 -3.35
N ALA A 75 -16.34 -16.09 -2.12
CA ALA A 75 -17.37 -16.06 -1.08
C ALA A 75 -17.59 -14.67 -0.46
N GLU A 76 -16.65 -13.72 -0.63
CA GLU A 76 -16.84 -12.33 -0.20
C GLU A 76 -17.99 -11.68 -0.98
N THR A 77 -18.96 -11.10 -0.26
CA THR A 77 -20.10 -10.43 -0.87
C THR A 77 -19.65 -9.15 -1.60
N PRO A 78 -20.34 -8.73 -2.68
CA PRO A 78 -20.02 -7.49 -3.39
C PRO A 78 -19.99 -6.25 -2.48
N ALA A 79 -20.87 -6.21 -1.48
CA ALA A 79 -20.92 -5.13 -0.49
C ALA A 79 -19.64 -5.08 0.37
N ASN A 80 -19.12 -6.23 0.80
CA ASN A 80 -17.88 -6.30 1.58
C ASN A 80 -16.66 -5.93 0.73
N THR A 81 -16.61 -6.40 -0.52
CA THR A 81 -15.54 -6.02 -1.47
C THR A 81 -15.51 -4.50 -1.68
N ALA A 82 -16.66 -3.88 -1.91
CA ALA A 82 -16.79 -2.44 -2.07
C ALA A 82 -16.41 -1.68 -0.78
N LEU A 83 -16.85 -2.18 0.38
CA LEU A 83 -16.50 -1.60 1.68
C LEU A 83 -14.99 -1.63 1.91
N ARG A 84 -14.33 -2.76 1.64
CA ARG A 84 -12.88 -2.93 1.77
C ARG A 84 -12.13 -1.96 0.85
N GLN A 85 -12.55 -1.81 -0.41
CA GLN A 85 -11.94 -0.85 -1.33
C GLN A 85 -12.11 0.60 -0.83
N ARG A 86 -13.29 0.95 -0.31
CA ARG A 86 -13.55 2.29 0.24
C ARG A 86 -12.65 2.58 1.44
N LEU A 87 -12.58 1.66 2.40
CA LEU A 87 -11.74 1.78 3.58
C LEU A 87 -10.26 1.87 3.21
N PHE A 88 -9.81 1.04 2.25
CA PHE A 88 -8.46 1.12 1.72
C PHE A 88 -8.15 2.52 1.18
N LYS A 89 -8.99 3.05 0.28
CA LYS A 89 -8.79 4.38 -0.32
C LYS A 89 -8.75 5.49 0.74
N GLN A 90 -9.65 5.42 1.72
CA GLN A 90 -9.72 6.41 2.81
C GLN A 90 -8.49 6.35 3.72
N SER A 91 -8.03 5.15 4.09
CA SER A 91 -6.83 4.99 4.91
C SER A 91 -5.57 5.38 4.12
N TRP A 92 -5.48 4.96 2.86
CA TRP A 92 -4.34 5.25 1.99
C TRP A 92 -4.19 6.75 1.75
N SER A 93 -5.27 7.50 1.49
CA SER A 93 -5.19 8.94 1.27
C SER A 93 -4.65 9.70 2.49
N SER A 94 -4.99 9.26 3.70
CA SER A 94 -4.46 9.83 4.94
C SER A 94 -2.96 9.56 5.09
N ILE A 95 -2.52 8.32 4.82
CA ILE A 95 -1.11 7.93 4.87
C ILE A 95 -0.30 8.71 3.84
N GLU A 96 -0.77 8.72 2.59
CA GLU A 96 -0.13 9.43 1.47
C GLU A 96 0.02 10.92 1.80
N SER A 97 -1.04 11.55 2.30
CA SER A 97 -1.00 12.98 2.68
C SER A 97 0.05 13.26 3.76
N ARG A 98 0.20 12.37 4.75
CA ARG A 98 1.24 12.48 5.78
C ARG A 98 2.64 12.30 5.20
N ILE A 99 2.84 11.36 4.29
CA ILE A 99 4.12 11.14 3.62
C ILE A 99 4.50 12.38 2.80
N GLN A 100 3.58 12.87 1.96
CA GLN A 100 3.81 14.06 1.14
C GLN A 100 4.10 15.30 1.98
N GLN A 101 3.37 15.48 3.10
CA GLN A 101 3.65 16.57 4.03
C GLN A 101 5.08 16.46 4.59
N ARG A 102 5.51 15.27 5.04
CA ARG A 102 6.86 15.08 5.58
C ARG A 102 7.94 15.33 4.55
N LEU A 103 7.78 14.80 3.33
CA LEU A 103 8.71 15.04 2.23
C LEU A 103 8.82 16.53 1.90
N ARG A 104 7.69 17.25 1.86
CA ARG A 104 7.66 18.69 1.60
C ARG A 104 8.31 19.49 2.73
N SER A 105 8.06 19.15 3.98
CA SER A 105 8.64 19.82 5.15
C SER A 105 10.15 19.57 5.30
N ALA A 106 10.66 18.44 4.81
CA ALA A 106 12.09 18.14 4.89
C ALA A 106 12.94 19.15 4.08
N ASN A 107 12.37 19.72 3.02
CA ASN A 107 13.06 20.69 2.16
C ASN A 107 12.90 22.15 2.62
N THR A 108 12.07 22.43 3.65
CA THR A 108 11.72 23.81 4.04
C THR A 108 12.93 24.67 4.34
N ALA A 109 13.91 24.17 5.10
CA ALA A 109 15.13 24.92 5.43
C ALA A 109 15.90 25.34 4.16
N THR A 110 16.09 24.42 3.22
CA THR A 110 16.78 24.70 1.95
C THR A 110 15.98 25.69 1.08
N LEU A 111 14.66 25.57 1.03
CA LEU A 111 13.81 26.53 0.31
C LEU A 111 13.94 27.93 0.90
N ASP A 112 13.96 28.06 2.23
CA ASP A 112 14.10 29.34 2.93
C ASP A 112 15.46 29.98 2.68
N GLU A 113 16.55 29.20 2.70
CA GLU A 113 17.90 29.66 2.39
C GLU A 113 18.02 30.15 0.95
N VAL A 114 17.48 29.42 -0.03
CA VAL A 114 17.49 29.83 -1.44
C VAL A 114 16.63 31.08 -1.65
N ASN A 115 15.45 31.15 -1.02
CA ASN A 115 14.60 32.33 -1.08
C ASN A 115 15.29 33.55 -0.46
N ALA A 116 16.04 33.39 0.64
CA ALA A 116 16.83 34.46 1.24
C ALA A 116 17.95 34.91 0.31
N PHE A 117 18.71 33.98 -0.26
CA PHE A 117 19.74 34.29 -1.25
C PHE A 117 19.20 35.12 -2.41
N VAL A 118 18.06 34.72 -3.00
CA VAL A 118 17.47 35.46 -4.14
C VAL A 118 17.01 36.87 -3.75
N ARG A 119 16.53 37.08 -2.51
CA ARG A 119 16.15 38.43 -2.03
C ARG A 119 17.34 39.33 -1.75
N ASP A 120 18.40 38.76 -1.18
CA ASP A 120 19.53 39.54 -0.65
C ASP A 120 20.60 39.83 -1.71
N VAL A 121 20.53 39.14 -2.86
CA VAL A 121 21.40 39.36 -3.99
C VAL A 121 21.23 40.77 -4.55
N GLN A 122 22.34 41.51 -4.59
CA GLN A 122 22.40 42.82 -5.22
C GLN A 122 22.86 42.70 -6.67
N PRO A 123 22.30 43.52 -7.58
CA PRO A 123 22.77 43.58 -8.95
C PRO A 123 24.21 44.12 -8.99
N GLY A 124 25.07 43.45 -9.74
CA GLY A 124 26.47 43.83 -9.94
C GLY A 124 27.03 43.21 -11.21
N ASP A 125 28.35 43.31 -11.40
CA ASP A 125 29.03 42.88 -12.64
C ASP A 125 29.12 41.36 -12.83
N ARG A 126 28.71 40.56 -11.83
CA ARG A 126 28.79 39.10 -11.84
C ARG A 126 27.41 38.47 -11.73
N ILE A 127 27.22 37.33 -12.38
CA ILE A 127 26.00 36.54 -12.26
C ILE A 127 26.01 35.84 -10.88
N PRO A 128 25.04 36.12 -10.00
CA PRO A 128 24.89 35.41 -8.73
C PRO A 128 24.53 33.96 -9.01
N ALA A 129 25.28 33.04 -8.41
CA ALA A 129 25.06 31.61 -8.59
C ALA A 129 25.06 30.90 -7.23
N ALA A 130 24.15 29.96 -7.06
CA ALA A 130 24.08 29.08 -5.90
C ALA A 130 24.28 27.64 -6.36
N PHE A 131 25.02 26.87 -5.57
CA PHE A 131 25.23 25.45 -5.79
C PHE A 131 24.49 24.65 -4.72
N ILE A 132 23.51 23.84 -5.14
CA ILE A 132 22.71 23.02 -4.23
C ILE A 132 23.27 21.60 -4.26
N MET A 133 23.87 21.18 -3.15
CA MET A 133 24.29 19.80 -2.95
C MET A 133 23.07 18.94 -2.58
N THR A 134 22.70 18.01 -3.46
CA THR A 134 21.62 17.05 -3.18
C THR A 134 22.19 15.67 -2.92
N GLY A 135 21.45 14.85 -2.17
CA GLY A 135 21.80 13.44 -1.96
C GLY A 135 21.65 12.60 -3.25
N PRO A 136 22.14 11.35 -3.26
CA PRO A 136 22.14 10.49 -4.45
C PRO A 136 20.74 10.04 -4.91
N ASN A 137 19.69 10.33 -4.13
CA ASN A 137 18.33 9.93 -4.46
C ASN A 137 17.68 10.89 -5.47
N THR A 138 17.81 10.60 -6.75
CA THR A 138 17.25 11.39 -7.86
C THR A 138 15.73 11.55 -7.80
N ALA A 139 14.99 10.58 -7.23
CA ALA A 139 13.53 10.68 -7.11
C ALA A 139 13.11 11.81 -6.14
N SER A 140 13.91 12.06 -5.10
CA SER A 140 13.66 13.14 -4.14
C SER A 140 14.05 14.53 -4.65
N GLN A 141 15.00 14.60 -5.60
CA GLN A 141 15.46 15.86 -6.19
C GLN A 141 14.36 16.54 -7.02
N ARG A 142 13.53 15.76 -7.73
CA ARG A 142 12.42 16.30 -8.52
C ARG A 142 11.45 17.11 -7.64
N LEU A 143 11.11 16.58 -6.48
CA LEU A 143 10.22 17.26 -5.53
C LEU A 143 10.83 18.59 -5.05
N LEU A 144 12.13 18.59 -4.69
CA LEU A 144 12.83 19.80 -4.28
C LEU A 144 12.76 20.89 -5.38
N PHE A 145 13.04 20.52 -6.63
CA PHE A 145 13.01 21.48 -7.74
C PHE A 145 11.60 21.99 -8.04
N GLU A 146 10.58 21.13 -7.96
CA GLU A 146 9.18 21.56 -8.09
C GLU A 146 8.81 22.58 -7.02
N GLN A 147 9.17 22.31 -5.76
CA GLN A 147 8.94 23.25 -4.65
C GLN A 147 9.70 24.57 -4.86
N LEU A 148 10.95 24.53 -5.34
CA LEU A 148 11.70 25.75 -5.66
C LEU A 148 11.01 26.58 -6.75
N GLY A 149 10.48 25.93 -7.79
CA GLY A 149 9.72 26.59 -8.84
C GLY A 149 8.46 27.29 -8.29
N GLU A 150 7.74 26.63 -7.39
CA GLU A 150 6.57 27.19 -6.70
C GLU A 150 6.95 28.39 -5.82
N THR A 151 7.96 28.26 -4.95
CA THR A 151 8.30 29.31 -3.97
C THR A 151 9.02 30.51 -4.60
N LEU A 152 9.91 30.28 -5.56
CA LEU A 152 10.67 31.36 -6.19
C LEU A 152 9.82 32.20 -7.13
N GLY A 153 8.72 31.67 -7.68
CA GLY A 153 7.81 32.43 -8.55
C GLY A 153 7.22 33.67 -7.85
N ASP A 154 7.04 33.59 -6.53
CA ASP A 154 6.55 34.71 -5.71
C ASP A 154 7.68 35.66 -5.31
N VAL A 155 8.86 35.12 -4.98
CA VAL A 155 10.02 35.90 -4.50
C VAL A 155 10.72 36.66 -5.64
N ALA A 156 10.77 36.08 -6.83
CA ALA A 156 11.61 36.59 -7.92
C ALA A 156 11.01 37.77 -8.70
N ARG A 157 9.82 38.28 -8.35
CA ARG A 157 9.13 39.33 -9.14
C ARG A 157 9.93 40.65 -9.14
N PRO A 158 10.09 41.32 -10.31
CA PRO A 158 9.40 41.10 -11.59
C PRO A 158 10.03 40.03 -12.53
N GLY A 159 11.02 39.27 -12.07
CA GLY A 159 11.68 38.20 -12.82
C GLY A 159 10.81 36.96 -13.05
N ARG A 160 11.37 36.00 -13.79
CA ARG A 160 10.75 34.71 -14.10
C ARG A 160 11.68 33.56 -13.71
N VAL A 161 11.09 32.49 -13.22
CA VAL A 161 11.80 31.25 -12.87
C VAL A 161 11.63 30.26 -14.01
N VAL A 162 12.74 29.68 -14.46
CA VAL A 162 12.76 28.62 -15.49
C VAL A 162 13.56 27.44 -14.96
N MET A 163 13.08 26.23 -15.25
CA MET A 163 13.74 24.98 -14.88
C MET A 163 14.16 24.26 -16.16
N LEU A 164 15.44 23.94 -16.27
CA LEU A 164 16.02 23.22 -17.41
C LEU A 164 16.41 21.81 -16.97
N ARG A 165 16.25 20.83 -17.87
CA ARG A 165 16.66 19.43 -17.65
C ARG A 165 17.72 19.06 -18.68
N GLY A 166 18.81 18.41 -18.25
CA GLY A 166 19.97 18.10 -19.10
C GLY A 166 19.76 16.99 -20.15
N GLY A 167 18.56 16.84 -20.69
CA GLY A 167 18.22 15.87 -21.75
C GLY A 167 17.38 16.46 -22.88
N GLU A 168 17.26 17.79 -22.92
CA GLU A 168 16.79 18.57 -24.08
C GLU A 168 17.99 19.14 -24.85
#